data_AF-A0A9D6V1W3-F1
#
_entry.id   AF-A0A9D6V1W3-F1
#
_cell.length_a   1.000
_cell.length_b   1.000
_cell.length_c   1.000
_cell.angle_alpha   90.00
_cell.angle_beta   90.00
_cell.angle_gamma   90.00
#
_symmetry.space_group_name_H-M   'P 1'
#
loop_
_entity.id
_entity.type
_entity.pdbx_description
1 polymer ?
#
loop_
_entity_poly.entity_id
_entity_poly.type
_entity_poly.pdbx_seq_one_letter_code
_entity_poly.pdbx_strand_id
1 'polypeptide(L)'
;MFRNQGWEIPLTLAEDPDIRQELTLWKALELFLKYPEVRKSAKRDRYQQCLIHLVETFGKDYPNKSSWIPEIKQYQMERLNDGAALATVNREKSTLSKMLQVLTELRHLENNPACLVKNLSESSGERQVYLGHQDFCGLERSYDTGL
;
A
#
# COMPACT_ATOMS: atom_id res chain seq x y z
N MET A 1 -31.32 21.49 -18.73
CA MET A 1 -31.66 20.14 -18.24
C MET A 1 -31.88 19.27 -19.48
N PHE A 2 -30.93 18.39 -19.84
CA PHE A 2 -31.06 17.58 -21.05
C PHE A 2 -31.87 16.31 -20.74
N ARG A 3 -32.99 16.12 -21.46
CA ARG A 3 -33.79 14.89 -21.43
C ARG A 3 -33.52 14.12 -22.71
N ASN A 4 -33.27 12.82 -22.58
CA ASN A 4 -33.07 11.95 -23.72
C ASN A 4 -34.33 11.98 -24.60
N GLN A 5 -34.18 12.26 -25.90
CA GLN A 5 -35.27 12.42 -26.86
C GLN A 5 -35.71 11.08 -27.49
N GLY A 6 -35.55 9.97 -26.76
CA GLY A 6 -35.88 8.63 -27.27
C GLY A 6 -34.89 8.11 -28.30
N TRP A 7 -33.63 8.56 -28.25
CA TRP A 7 -32.60 8.03 -29.14
C TRP A 7 -32.19 6.63 -28.66
N GLU A 8 -32.31 5.65 -29.55
CA GLU A 8 -31.78 4.31 -29.32
C GLU A 8 -30.26 4.38 -29.38
N ILE A 9 -29.60 4.04 -28.27
CA ILE A 9 -28.14 4.02 -28.19
C ILE A 9 -27.66 2.85 -29.06
N PRO A 10 -26.82 3.09 -30.08
CA PRO A 10 -26.27 2.03 -30.92
C PRO A 10 -25.60 0.96 -30.06
N LEU A 11 -25.74 -0.32 -30.41
CA LEU A 11 -25.09 -1.45 -29.72
C LEU A 11 -23.57 -1.31 -29.60
N THR A 12 -22.94 -0.54 -30.48
CA THR A 12 -21.50 -0.19 -30.45
C THR A 12 -21.14 0.88 -29.42
N LEU A 13 -22.13 1.63 -28.92
CA LEU A 13 -22.04 2.61 -27.83
C LEU A 13 -22.71 2.12 -26.55
N ALA A 14 -23.31 0.93 -26.57
CA ALA A 14 -23.76 0.25 -25.36
C ALA A 14 -22.50 0.03 -24.51
N GLU A 15 -22.40 0.77 -23.42
CA GLU A 15 -21.31 0.68 -22.47
C GLU A 15 -21.12 -0.79 -22.08
N ASP A 16 -19.91 -1.31 -22.29
CA ASP A 16 -19.54 -2.66 -21.89
C ASP A 16 -19.94 -2.84 -20.41
N PRO A 17 -20.79 -3.83 -20.05
CA PRO A 17 -21.28 -3.99 -18.68
C PRO A 17 -20.15 -4.18 -17.65
N ASP A 18 -18.95 -4.56 -18.11
CA ASP A 18 -17.76 -4.70 -17.29
C ASP A 18 -17.16 -3.35 -16.83
N ILE A 19 -17.44 -2.25 -17.55
CA ILE A 19 -17.00 -0.88 -17.18
C ILE A 19 -17.64 -0.41 -15.87
N ARG A 20 -18.82 -0.97 -15.51
CA ARG A 20 -19.56 -0.60 -14.30
C ARG A 20 -19.14 -1.36 -13.05
N GLN A 21 -18.32 -2.41 -13.17
CA GLN A 21 -17.85 -3.09 -11.97
C GLN A 21 -16.85 -2.19 -11.24
N GLU A 22 -17.30 -1.67 -10.10
CA GLU A 22 -16.44 -0.90 -9.22
C GLU A 22 -15.21 -1.74 -8.83
N LEU A 23 -14.02 -1.19 -9.05
CA LEU A 23 -12.77 -1.89 -8.80
C LEU A 23 -12.59 -2.05 -7.29
N THR A 24 -12.82 -3.26 -6.79
CA THR A 24 -12.59 -3.63 -5.39
C THR A 24 -11.10 -3.70 -5.06
N LEU A 25 -10.75 -3.52 -3.80
CA LEU A 25 -9.37 -3.63 -3.30
C LEU A 25 -8.76 -4.96 -3.72
N TRP A 26 -9.50 -6.05 -3.61
CA TRP A 26 -9.01 -7.37 -4.03
C TRP A 26 -8.59 -7.42 -5.51
N LYS A 27 -9.43 -6.93 -6.42
CA LYS A 27 -9.09 -6.87 -7.86
C LYS A 27 -7.90 -5.95 -8.13
N ALA A 28 -7.80 -4.81 -7.42
CA ALA A 28 -6.65 -3.93 -7.53
C ALA A 28 -5.34 -4.60 -7.14
N LEU A 29 -5.35 -5.42 -6.08
CA LEU A 29 -4.17 -6.16 -5.63
C LEU A 29 -3.72 -7.17 -6.68
N GLU A 30 -4.66 -7.86 -7.31
CA GLU A 30 -4.33 -8.78 -8.40
C GLU A 30 -3.68 -8.05 -9.58
N LEU A 31 -4.24 -6.91 -9.99
CA LEU A 31 -3.68 -6.08 -11.06
C LEU A 31 -2.27 -5.61 -10.70
N PHE A 32 -2.10 -5.13 -9.47
CA PHE A 32 -0.82 -4.65 -8.96
C PHE A 32 0.25 -5.73 -8.95
N LEU A 33 -0.05 -6.93 -8.43
CA LEU A 33 0.90 -8.03 -8.37
C LEU A 33 1.21 -8.64 -9.75
N LYS A 34 0.28 -8.53 -10.71
CA LYS A 34 0.49 -8.93 -12.11
C LYS A 34 1.29 -7.89 -12.90
N TYR A 35 1.37 -6.64 -12.44
CA TYR A 35 2.04 -5.56 -13.14
C TYR A 35 3.54 -5.88 -13.37
N PRO A 36 4.10 -5.70 -14.59
CA PRO A 36 5.44 -6.17 -14.93
C PRO A 36 6.56 -5.67 -13.99
N GLU A 37 6.49 -4.41 -13.57
CA GLU A 37 7.48 -3.80 -12.67
C GLU A 37 7.45 -4.45 -11.28
N VAL A 38 6.25 -4.71 -10.76
CA VAL A 38 6.05 -5.31 -9.44
C VAL A 38 6.38 -6.80 -9.47
N ARG A 39 5.94 -7.51 -10.52
CA ARG A 39 6.18 -8.94 -10.71
C ARG A 39 7.67 -9.30 -10.74
N LYS A 40 8.50 -8.42 -11.32
CA LYS A 40 9.96 -8.58 -11.43
C LYS A 40 10.74 -7.96 -10.27
N SER A 41 10.06 -7.31 -9.32
CA SER A 41 10.72 -6.63 -8.21
C SER A 41 11.21 -7.62 -7.15
N ALA A 42 12.45 -7.43 -6.69
CA ALA A 42 12.98 -8.14 -5.51
C ALA A 42 12.22 -7.80 -4.22
N LYS A 43 11.40 -6.74 -4.21
CA LYS A 43 10.61 -6.29 -3.05
C LYS A 43 9.21 -6.91 -3.01
N ARG A 44 8.88 -7.82 -3.94
CA ARG A 44 7.54 -8.39 -4.09
C ARG A 44 7.00 -9.02 -2.80
N ASP A 45 7.81 -9.79 -2.09
CA ASP A 45 7.36 -10.45 -0.85
C ASP A 45 6.98 -9.42 0.22
N ARG A 46 7.73 -8.32 0.31
CA ARG A 46 7.42 -7.22 1.22
C ARG A 46 6.14 -6.51 0.83
N TYR A 47 5.89 -6.33 -0.47
CA TYR A 47 4.61 -5.80 -0.93
C TYR A 47 3.47 -6.72 -0.50
N GLN A 48 3.57 -8.03 -0.70
CA GLN A 48 2.53 -8.97 -0.28
C GLN A 48 2.24 -8.89 1.22
N GLN A 49 3.28 -8.81 2.07
CA GLN A 49 3.11 -8.63 3.51
C GLN A 49 2.35 -7.34 3.85
N CYS A 50 2.72 -6.22 3.24
CA CYS A 50 2.02 -4.94 3.45
C CYS A 50 0.56 -5.01 2.98
N LEU A 51 0.31 -5.70 1.87
CA LEU A 51 -1.01 -5.82 1.27
C LEU A 51 -1.96 -6.68 2.11
N ILE A 52 -1.45 -7.70 2.81
CA ILE A 52 -2.26 -8.51 3.74
C ILE A 52 -2.91 -7.61 4.79
N HIS A 53 -2.14 -6.75 5.45
CA HIS A 53 -2.66 -5.84 6.47
C HIS A 53 -3.67 -4.83 5.91
N LEU A 54 -3.42 -4.31 4.71
CA LEU A 54 -4.39 -3.44 4.03
C LEU A 54 -5.73 -4.16 3.78
N VAL A 55 -5.69 -5.43 3.36
CA VAL A 55 -6.91 -6.24 3.14
C VAL A 55 -7.61 -6.57 4.45
N GLU A 56 -6.85 -6.86 5.52
CA GLU A 56 -7.40 -7.13 6.85
C GLU A 56 -8.16 -5.92 7.41
N THR A 57 -7.64 -4.71 7.21
CA THR A 57 -8.28 -3.48 7.73
C THR A 57 -9.43 -3.00 6.85
N PHE A 58 -9.23 -2.87 5.54
CA PHE A 58 -10.26 -2.30 4.65
C PHE A 58 -11.29 -3.33 4.18
N GLY A 59 -10.92 -4.61 4.12
CA GLY A 59 -11.74 -5.68 3.55
C GLY A 59 -11.54 -5.86 2.04
N LYS A 60 -11.82 -7.07 1.55
CA LYS A 60 -11.62 -7.46 0.14
C LYS A 60 -12.51 -6.69 -0.84
N ASP A 61 -13.74 -6.42 -0.41
CA ASP A 61 -14.78 -5.80 -1.23
C ASP A 61 -14.75 -4.27 -1.16
N TYR A 62 -13.77 -3.70 -0.45
CA TYR A 62 -13.63 -2.26 -0.30
C TYR A 62 -13.49 -1.57 -1.66
N PRO A 63 -14.29 -0.55 -1.99
CA PRO A 63 -14.17 0.14 -3.26
C PRO A 63 -12.91 1.00 -3.32
N ASN A 64 -12.02 0.78 -4.30
CA ASN A 64 -10.78 1.59 -4.37
C ASN A 64 -11.06 3.07 -4.64
N LYS A 65 -12.14 3.41 -5.33
CA LYS A 65 -12.55 4.80 -5.55
C LYS A 65 -12.93 5.53 -4.25
N SER A 66 -13.26 4.77 -3.19
CA SER A 66 -13.55 5.30 -1.86
C SER A 66 -12.30 5.45 -0.98
N SER A 67 -11.13 4.98 -1.43
CA SER A 67 -9.87 5.14 -0.69
C SER A 67 -9.45 6.62 -0.70
N TRP A 68 -9.85 7.39 0.31
CA TRP A 68 -9.54 8.82 0.40
C TRP A 68 -8.58 9.13 1.55
N ILE A 69 -8.14 10.39 1.64
CA ILE A 69 -7.11 10.83 2.60
C ILE A 69 -7.50 10.53 4.06
N PRO A 70 -8.75 10.77 4.51
CA PRO A 70 -9.17 10.47 5.89
C PRO A 70 -9.00 9.00 6.26
N GLU A 71 -9.38 8.08 5.37
CA GLU A 71 -9.36 6.64 5.59
C GLU A 71 -7.92 6.13 5.67
N ILE A 72 -7.02 6.68 4.86
CA ILE A 72 -5.59 6.34 4.93
C ILE A 72 -4.97 6.85 6.23
N LYS A 73 -5.36 8.04 6.71
CA LYS A 73 -4.91 8.55 8.02
C LYS A 73 -5.47 7.71 9.17
N GLN A 74 -6.72 7.30 9.07
CA GLN A 74 -7.36 6.44 10.04
C GLN A 74 -6.63 5.09 10.11
N TYR A 75 -6.32 4.48 8.96
CA TYR A 75 -5.50 3.27 8.88
C TYR A 75 -4.15 3.44 9.59
N GLN A 76 -3.45 4.57 9.36
CA GLN A 76 -2.19 4.82 10.06
C GLN A 76 -2.38 4.84 11.59
N MET A 77 -3.43 5.48 12.09
CA MET A 77 -3.72 5.53 13.52
C MET A 77 -4.06 4.16 14.10
N GLU A 78 -4.91 3.38 13.41
CA GLU A 78 -5.30 2.03 13.83
C GLU A 78 -4.09 1.11 13.90
N ARG A 79 -3.21 1.12 12.89
CA ARG A 79 -1.98 0.32 12.91
C ARG A 79 -1.03 0.70 14.03
N LEU A 80 -0.95 1.98 14.40
CA LEU A 80 -0.17 2.41 15.55
C LEU A 80 -0.80 1.94 16.87
N ASN A 81 -2.13 1.95 16.97
CA ASN A 81 -2.85 1.42 18.12
C ASN A 81 -2.66 -0.10 18.27
N ASP A 82 -2.49 -0.82 17.16
CA ASP A 82 -2.13 -2.24 17.14
C ASP A 82 -0.66 -2.51 17.54
N GLY A 83 0.12 -1.47 17.81
CA GLY A 83 1.53 -1.56 18.20
C GLY A 83 2.50 -1.73 17.03
N ALA A 84 2.07 -1.45 15.79
CA ALA A 84 2.98 -1.49 14.65
C ALA A 84 4.04 -0.37 14.75
N ALA A 85 5.29 -0.71 14.42
CA ALA A 85 6.36 0.30 14.36
C ALA A 85 6.07 1.37 13.29
N LEU A 86 6.46 2.62 13.54
CA LEU A 86 6.26 3.77 12.64
C LEU A 86 6.77 3.49 11.22
N ALA A 87 7.95 2.87 11.11
CA ALA A 87 8.54 2.47 9.84
C ALA A 87 7.72 1.39 9.11
N THR A 88 7.06 0.49 9.84
CA THR A 88 6.16 -0.52 9.26
C THR A 88 4.94 0.14 8.65
N VAL A 89 4.28 1.03 9.40
CA VAL A 89 3.10 1.77 8.91
C VAL A 89 3.45 2.64 7.70
N ASN A 90 4.62 3.28 7.70
CA ASN A 90 5.10 4.04 6.54
C ASN A 90 5.33 3.13 5.31
N ARG A 91 5.88 1.92 5.48
CA ARG A 91 6.06 0.96 4.39
C ARG A 91 4.73 0.47 3.83
N GLU A 92 3.76 0.18 4.70
CA GLU A 92 2.40 -0.20 4.30
C GLU A 92 1.76 0.92 3.47
N LYS A 93 1.81 2.16 3.96
CA LYS A 93 1.33 3.35 3.23
C LYS A 93 2.06 3.59 1.91
N SER A 94 3.38 3.39 1.86
CA SER A 94 4.15 3.48 0.61
C SER A 94 3.76 2.40 -0.39
N THR A 95 3.44 1.19 0.08
CA THR A 95 2.95 0.10 -0.77
C THR A 95 1.57 0.44 -1.34
N LEU A 96 0.66 0.94 -0.49
CA LEU A 96 -0.65 1.43 -0.94
C LEU A 96 -0.51 2.52 -2.01
N SER A 97 0.38 3.48 -1.79
CA SER A 97 0.65 4.54 -2.77
C SER A 97 1.17 4.00 -4.09
N LYS A 98 2.11 3.05 -4.09
CA LYS A 98 2.63 2.44 -5.33
C LYS A 98 1.54 1.61 -6.04
N MET A 99 0.64 0.96 -5.29
CA MET A 99 -0.52 0.27 -5.85
C MET A 99 -1.46 1.23 -6.56
N LEU A 100 -1.86 2.31 -5.88
CA LEU A 100 -2.75 3.33 -6.46
C LEU A 100 -2.12 4.00 -7.69
N GLN A 101 -0.80 4.23 -7.68
CA GLN A 101 -0.07 4.70 -8.85
C GLN A 101 -0.19 3.73 -10.04
N VAL A 102 0.01 2.43 -9.85
CA VAL A 102 -0.15 1.43 -10.91
C VAL A 102 -1.58 1.44 -11.45
N LEU A 103 -2.58 1.58 -10.58
CA LEU A 103 -3.99 1.70 -11.03
C LEU A 103 -4.23 2.98 -11.84
N THR A 104 -3.57 4.09 -11.50
CA THR A 104 -3.61 5.31 -12.31
C THR A 104 -2.94 5.12 -13.67
N GLU A 105 -1.79 4.45 -13.74
CA GLU A 105 -1.11 4.11 -15.00
C GLU A 105 -1.98 3.23 -15.91
N LEU A 106 -2.74 2.31 -15.31
CA LEU A 106 -3.73 1.46 -16.00
C LEU A 106 -5.07 2.16 -16.25
N ARG A 107 -5.20 3.46 -15.92
CA ARG A 107 -6.41 4.28 -16.08
C ARG A 107 -7.64 3.78 -15.31
N HIS A 108 -7.45 3.01 -14.24
CA HIS A 108 -8.52 2.63 -13.33
C HIS A 108 -8.84 3.70 -12.30
N LEU A 109 -7.88 4.58 -11.99
CA LEU A 109 -8.03 5.71 -11.08
C LEU A 109 -7.49 6.99 -11.73
N GLU A 110 -8.08 8.13 -11.38
CA GLU A 110 -7.63 9.43 -11.89
C GLU A 110 -6.43 9.97 -11.11
N ASN A 111 -6.44 9.79 -9.79
CA ASN A 111 -5.46 10.38 -8.88
C ASN A 111 -5.07 9.41 -7.76
N ASN A 112 -3.87 9.59 -7.19
CA ASN A 112 -3.38 8.84 -6.05
C ASN A 112 -3.46 9.66 -4.75
N PRO A 113 -4.48 9.45 -3.89
CA PRO A 113 -4.64 10.19 -2.63
C PRO A 113 -3.59 9.85 -1.58
N ALA A 114 -2.96 8.67 -1.63
CA ALA A 114 -1.96 8.26 -0.64
C ALA A 114 -0.66 9.10 -0.73
N CYS A 115 -0.37 9.69 -1.89
CA CYS A 115 0.75 10.64 -2.02
C CYS A 115 0.59 11.90 -1.16
N LEU A 116 -0.64 12.28 -0.83
CA LEU A 116 -0.94 13.49 -0.05
C LEU A 116 -0.88 13.28 1.46
N VAL A 117 -0.87 12.01 1.90
CA VAL A 117 -0.75 11.64 3.31
C VAL A 117 0.73 11.69 3.70
N LYS A 118 1.06 12.43 4.76
CA LYS A 118 2.44 12.52 5.26
C LYS A 118 2.88 11.20 5.91
N ASN A 119 4.16 10.89 5.80
CA ASN A 119 4.75 9.80 6.54
C ASN A 119 4.86 10.17 8.03
N LEU A 120 4.78 9.15 8.88
CA LEU A 120 5.02 9.25 10.30
C LEU A 120 6.51 9.48 10.55
N SER A 121 6.85 10.26 11.57
CA SER A 121 8.25 10.52 11.92
C SER A 121 8.90 9.24 12.45
N GLU A 122 9.94 8.74 11.79
CA GLU A 122 10.73 7.57 12.23
C GLU A 122 11.87 7.94 13.18
N SER A 123 11.94 9.20 13.59
CA SER A 123 12.88 9.68 14.61
C SER A 123 12.50 9.06 15.97
N SER A 124 12.93 7.82 16.23
CA SER A 124 13.20 7.41 17.59
C SER A 124 14.33 8.31 18.09
N GLY A 125 14.17 8.97 19.24
CA GLY A 125 15.29 9.68 19.88
C GLY A 125 16.49 8.79 20.19
N GLU A 126 16.39 7.48 19.94
CA GLU A 126 17.43 6.47 20.01
C GLU A 126 18.44 6.64 18.86
N ARG A 127 19.70 6.95 19.21
CA ARG A 127 20.82 6.94 18.28
C ARG A 127 21.25 5.49 18.05
N GLN A 128 21.39 5.10 16.79
CA GLN A 128 22.28 3.98 16.45
C GLN A 128 23.66 4.31 17.02
N VAL A 129 24.11 3.54 17.99
CA VAL A 129 25.44 3.72 18.59
C VAL A 129 26.43 2.96 17.70
N TYR A 130 27.48 3.66 17.26
CA TYR A 130 28.60 2.98 16.63
C TYR A 130 29.24 2.04 17.65
N LEU A 131 29.25 0.73 17.36
CA LEU A 131 30.05 -0.22 18.12
C LEU A 131 31.52 0.08 17.83
N GLY A 132 32.29 0.43 18.85
CA GLY A 132 33.73 0.59 18.72
C GLY A 132 34.39 -0.75 18.44
N HIS A 133 35.55 -0.74 17.78
CA HIS A 133 36.33 -1.96 17.54
C HIS A 133 36.64 -2.72 18.84
N GLN A 134 36.81 -2.00 19.97
CA GLN A 134 37.00 -2.62 21.28
C GLN A 134 35.75 -3.36 21.79
N ASP A 135 34.57 -2.78 21.60
CA ASP A 135 33.30 -3.42 21.99
C ASP A 135 33.06 -4.68 21.14
N PHE A 136 33.40 -4.62 19.85
CA PHE A 136 33.35 -5.77 18.95
C PHE A 136 34.28 -6.90 19.41
N CYS A 137 35.56 -6.61 19.68
CA CYS A 137 36.50 -7.62 20.18
C CYS A 137 36.14 -8.15 21.58
N GLY A 138 35.48 -7.35 22.40
CA GLY A 138 34.95 -7.77 23.70
C GLY A 138 33.81 -8.79 23.56
N LEU A 139 32.94 -8.60 22.57
CA LEU A 139 31.87 -9.56 22.25
C LEU A 139 32.43 -10.88 21.72
N GLU A 140 33.44 -10.89 20.85
CA GLU A 140 34.03 -12.16 20.36
C GLU A 140 34.62 -13.00 21.51
N ARG A 141 35.29 -12.36 22.48
CA ARG A 141 35.92 -13.06 23.61
C ARG A 141 34.92 -13.68 24.60
N SER A 142 33.69 -13.17 24.67
CA SER A 142 32.66 -13.74 25.55
C SER A 142 32.04 -15.02 24.98
N TYR A 143 32.18 -15.29 23.67
CA TYR A 143 31.76 -16.54 23.05
C TYR A 143 32.81 -17.66 23.17
N ASP A 144 34.09 -17.32 23.32
CA ASP A 144 35.20 -18.29 23.42
C ASP A 144 35.39 -18.92 24.81
N THR A 145 34.68 -18.45 25.83
CA THR A 145 34.80 -18.96 27.21
C THR A 145 33.66 -19.90 27.64
N GLY A 146 32.89 -20.39 26.68
CA GLY A 146 31.73 -21.29 26.89
C GLY A 146 31.95 -22.76 26.54
N LEU A 147 33.16 -23.33 26.78
CA LEU A 147 33.45 -24.76 26.68
C LEU A 147 34.12 -25.28 27.97
#